data_AF-K0T9V8-F1
#
_entry.id   AF-K0T9V8-F1
#
_cell.length_a   1.000
_cell.length_b   1.000
_cell.length_c   1.000
_cell.angle_alpha   90.00
_cell.angle_beta   90.00
_cell.angle_gamma   90.00
#
_symmetry.space_group_name_H-M   'P 1'
#
loop_
_entity.id
_entity.type
_entity.pdbx_description
1 polymer ?
#
loop_
_entity_poly.entity_id
_entity_poly.type
_entity_poly.pdbx_seq_one_letter_code
_entity_poly.pdbx_strand_id
1 'polypeptide(L)'
;MAETGDDAVTAVTELTCGICLEESKDPLSLPCGHSFCAGCLDEWRSRYGVYEEMRRKCPICRARIPPSKDMVTTLQFYQADKQMLEDNNQTSSERYRIACRLLAQAEKKVGADWDGVTVLEDNNNTRPVVIIPDYIYSATFKGDIKSVLRWISLDRTEDRANATSKTEMGGLSALQVAAMGVQPVLHWNSRVQWASAKDTNEVIRLLLSWGASFFSEGVCPKRKCVDVARNGNEHEIADLLESELGGRRCEIVNLSPRPKLNGKTCVADEYLPGSDQYRVTLETKSREALILDPENLRRRDRTPQDCGYYIEFRNGRTIRHDFDSSEDCQAFVSALTRGEERPAVTEEAEARAEQAAAELLAELGLDGPPSGVLAGDEQAGKPKKKKKGGKKKKKKK
;
A
#
# COMPACT_ATOMS: atom_id res chain seq x y z
N MET A 1 -32.91 0.87 -56.43
CA MET A 1 -32.25 -0.45 -56.48
C MET A 1 -30.77 -0.23 -56.21
N ALA A 2 -30.26 -0.94 -55.20
CA ALA A 2 -28.86 -1.06 -54.73
C ALA A 2 -28.18 0.23 -54.26
N GLU A 3 -28.23 0.55 -52.96
CA GLU A 3 -27.42 0.01 -51.84
C GLU A 3 -26.01 0.59 -51.80
N THR A 4 -25.84 1.54 -50.88
CA THR A 4 -24.58 2.02 -50.30
C THR A 4 -24.03 0.93 -49.38
N GLY A 5 -22.90 0.33 -49.75
CA GLY A 5 -22.16 -0.57 -48.89
C GLY A 5 -21.29 0.23 -47.91
N ASP A 6 -21.65 0.16 -46.64
CA ASP A 6 -20.86 0.62 -45.50
C ASP A 6 -19.56 -0.19 -45.40
N ASP A 7 -18.42 0.44 -45.66
CA ASP A 7 -17.10 0.00 -45.18
C ASP A 7 -16.97 0.34 -43.69
N ALA A 8 -17.78 -0.32 -42.87
CA ALA A 8 -17.61 -0.41 -41.43
C ALA A 8 -17.13 -1.83 -41.09
N VAL A 9 -15.94 -2.19 -41.59
CA VAL A 9 -15.18 -3.32 -41.04
C VAL A 9 -14.63 -2.86 -39.68
N THR A 10 -15.51 -2.97 -38.69
CA THR A 10 -15.23 -3.30 -37.29
C THR A 10 -13.75 -3.50 -36.95
N ALA A 11 -13.11 -2.44 -36.45
CA ALA A 11 -11.90 -2.48 -35.64
C ALA A 11 -12.18 -3.12 -34.25
N VAL A 12 -12.70 -4.35 -34.23
CA VAL A 12 -13.25 -5.02 -33.02
C VAL A 12 -12.31 -6.10 -32.46
N THR A 13 -11.09 -6.24 -32.97
CA THR A 13 -10.22 -7.37 -32.56
C THR A 13 -9.10 -7.04 -31.57
N GLU A 14 -8.88 -5.78 -31.19
CA GLU A 14 -7.73 -5.42 -30.34
C GLU A 14 -8.04 -5.24 -28.85
N LEU A 15 -9.31 -5.22 -28.45
CA LEU A 15 -9.70 -4.86 -27.08
C LEU A 15 -10.38 -5.99 -26.29
N THR A 16 -10.65 -7.16 -26.86
CA THR A 16 -11.31 -8.27 -26.13
C THR A 16 -10.30 -9.28 -25.56
N CYS A 17 -10.47 -9.62 -24.28
CA CYS A 17 -9.59 -10.55 -23.58
C CYS A 17 -9.88 -11.99 -24.00
N GLY A 18 -8.85 -12.72 -24.43
CA GLY A 18 -8.99 -14.12 -24.86
C GLY A 18 -9.35 -15.14 -23.77
N ILE A 19 -9.52 -14.72 -22.51
CA ILE A 19 -9.91 -15.57 -21.38
C ILE A 19 -11.32 -15.22 -20.88
N CYS A 20 -11.56 -13.97 -20.48
CA CYS A 20 -12.86 -13.56 -19.95
C CYS A 20 -13.86 -13.13 -21.04
N LEU A 21 -13.40 -12.93 -22.28
CA LEU A 21 -14.21 -12.49 -23.42
C LEU A 21 -14.87 -11.11 -23.23
N GLU A 22 -14.48 -10.37 -22.19
CA GLU A 22 -14.86 -8.98 -21.93
C GLU A 22 -13.83 -8.01 -22.55
N GLU A 23 -14.15 -6.72 -22.49
CA GLU A 23 -13.19 -5.66 -22.77
C GLU A 23 -11.97 -5.76 -21.82
N SER A 24 -10.78 -5.69 -22.40
CA SER A 24 -9.53 -5.98 -21.72
C SER A 24 -9.18 -4.87 -20.75
N LYS A 25 -9.06 -5.23 -19.47
CA LYS A 25 -8.52 -4.38 -18.41
C LYS A 25 -7.02 -4.63 -18.34
N ASP A 26 -6.22 -3.60 -18.61
CA ASP A 26 -4.75 -3.69 -18.71
C ASP A 26 -4.31 -4.80 -19.68
N PRO A 27 -4.55 -4.62 -21.00
CA PRO A 27 -4.26 -5.63 -22.00
C PRO A 27 -2.76 -5.92 -22.09
N LEU A 28 -2.39 -7.18 -21.91
CA LEU A 28 -1.07 -7.71 -22.20
C LEU A 28 -1.10 -8.41 -23.56
N SER A 29 -0.33 -7.90 -24.52
CA SER A 29 -0.15 -8.56 -25.81
C SER A 29 1.02 -9.52 -25.74
N LEU A 30 0.74 -10.79 -26.00
CA LEU A 30 1.78 -11.81 -26.04
C LEU A 30 2.54 -11.76 -27.36
N PRO A 31 3.80 -12.24 -27.41
CA PRO A 31 4.57 -12.34 -28.66
C PRO A 31 3.90 -13.18 -29.76
N CYS A 32 2.95 -14.04 -29.39
CA CYS A 32 2.15 -14.83 -30.33
C CYS A 32 0.94 -14.07 -30.91
N GLY A 33 0.75 -12.78 -30.59
CA GLY A 33 -0.31 -11.91 -31.08
C GLY A 33 -1.64 -11.99 -30.33
N HIS A 34 -1.76 -12.80 -29.28
CA HIS A 34 -2.97 -12.87 -28.46
C HIS A 34 -2.90 -11.92 -27.28
N SER A 35 -4.03 -11.28 -26.95
CA SER A 35 -4.15 -10.32 -25.86
C SER A 35 -5.06 -10.82 -24.72
N PHE A 36 -4.69 -10.51 -23.49
CA PHE A 36 -5.43 -10.90 -22.28
C PHE A 36 -5.40 -9.76 -21.25
N CYS A 37 -6.39 -9.69 -20.37
CA CYS A 37 -6.25 -8.90 -19.14
C CYS A 37 -5.06 -9.43 -18.33
N ALA A 38 -4.24 -8.54 -17.76
CA ALA A 38 -3.12 -8.92 -16.91
C ALA A 38 -3.53 -9.92 -15.81
N GLY A 39 -4.61 -9.61 -15.08
CA GLY A 39 -5.14 -10.48 -14.03
C GLY A 39 -5.63 -11.85 -14.54
N CYS A 40 -6.24 -11.91 -15.72
CA CYS A 40 -6.69 -13.19 -16.29
C CYS A 40 -5.51 -14.08 -16.67
N LEU A 41 -4.44 -13.50 -17.23
CA LEU A 41 -3.26 -14.27 -17.59
C LEU A 41 -2.51 -14.77 -16.34
N ASP A 42 -2.46 -13.98 -15.28
CA ASP A 42 -1.85 -14.40 -14.02
C ASP A 42 -2.64 -15.51 -13.32
N GLU A 43 -3.98 -15.42 -13.32
CA GLU A 43 -4.84 -16.50 -12.84
C GLU A 43 -4.62 -17.79 -13.64
N TRP A 44 -4.51 -17.68 -14.97
CA TRP A 44 -4.16 -18.81 -15.83
C TRP A 44 -2.82 -19.44 -15.43
N ARG A 45 -1.77 -18.64 -15.23
CA ARG A 45 -0.45 -19.11 -14.77
C ARG A 45 -0.53 -19.84 -13.44
N SER A 46 -1.35 -19.34 -12.52
CA SER A 46 -1.59 -19.91 -11.19
C SER A 46 -2.36 -21.24 -11.25
N ARG A 47 -3.50 -21.27 -11.93
CA ARG A 47 -4.42 -22.42 -11.98
C ARG A 47 -3.79 -23.65 -12.61
N TYR A 48 -2.97 -23.45 -13.64
CA TYR A 48 -2.28 -24.54 -14.34
C TYR A 48 -0.86 -24.79 -13.82
N GLY A 49 -0.50 -24.24 -12.65
CA GLY A 49 0.80 -24.45 -11.99
C GLY A 49 1.13 -25.90 -11.63
N VAL A 50 0.13 -26.80 -11.67
CA VAL A 50 0.29 -28.25 -11.44
C VAL A 50 0.95 -28.94 -12.65
N TYR A 51 0.72 -28.45 -13.87
CA TYR A 51 1.39 -28.90 -15.09
C TYR A 51 2.34 -27.80 -15.57
N GLU A 52 3.59 -27.91 -15.14
CA GLU A 52 4.65 -26.90 -15.24
C GLU A 52 4.90 -26.33 -16.64
N GLU A 53 4.46 -27.02 -17.69
CA GLU A 53 4.48 -26.55 -19.07
C GLU A 53 3.32 -25.64 -19.45
N MET A 54 2.10 -25.87 -18.96
CA MET A 54 0.90 -25.18 -19.48
C MET A 54 0.82 -23.73 -19.01
N ARG A 55 1.30 -23.45 -17.80
CA ARG A 55 1.39 -22.07 -17.25
C ARG A 55 2.28 -21.13 -18.08
N ARG A 56 3.20 -21.66 -18.88
CA ARG A 56 4.09 -20.89 -19.78
C ARG A 56 3.62 -20.93 -21.23
N LYS A 57 2.40 -21.40 -21.48
CA LYS A 57 1.81 -21.52 -22.82
C LYS A 57 0.58 -20.63 -22.93
N CYS A 58 0.46 -19.96 -24.09
CA CYS A 58 -0.69 -19.16 -24.45
C CYS A 58 -1.98 -20.00 -24.32
N PRO A 59 -3.02 -19.50 -23.62
CA PRO A 59 -4.30 -20.21 -23.49
C PRO A 59 -4.94 -20.59 -24.84
N ILE A 60 -4.67 -19.80 -25.89
CA ILE A 60 -5.27 -19.98 -27.21
C ILE A 60 -4.40 -20.86 -28.11
N CYS A 61 -3.19 -20.41 -28.44
CA CYS A 61 -2.34 -21.10 -29.43
C CYS A 61 -1.25 -21.97 -28.83
N ARG A 62 -1.12 -22.02 -27.51
CA ARG A 62 -0.09 -22.77 -26.76
C ARG A 62 1.36 -22.38 -27.07
N ALA A 63 1.59 -21.28 -27.78
CA ALA A 63 2.92 -20.69 -27.94
C ALA A 63 3.51 -20.31 -26.58
N ARG A 64 4.85 -20.29 -26.46
CA ARG A 64 5.51 -19.94 -25.20
C ARG A 64 5.24 -18.49 -24.83
N ILE A 65 5.05 -18.26 -23.53
CA ILE A 65 4.88 -16.94 -22.93
C ILE A 65 6.15 -16.63 -22.12
N PRO A 66 6.80 -15.48 -22.36
CA PRO A 66 7.86 -14.99 -21.48
C PRO A 66 7.41 -14.81 -20.02
N PRO A 67 8.35 -14.82 -19.06
CA PRO A 67 8.03 -14.42 -17.69
C PRO A 67 7.62 -12.94 -17.65
N SER A 68 6.74 -12.59 -16.71
CA SER A 68 6.40 -11.18 -16.47
C SER A 68 7.55 -10.44 -15.80
N LYS A 69 7.52 -9.11 -15.87
CA LYS A 69 8.46 -8.24 -15.17
C LYS A 69 8.51 -8.53 -13.66
N ASP A 70 7.35 -8.78 -13.04
CA ASP A 70 7.26 -9.10 -11.62
C ASP A 70 7.90 -10.45 -11.26
N MET A 71 7.77 -11.45 -12.14
CA MET A 71 8.41 -12.75 -11.94
C MET A 71 9.93 -12.63 -11.97
N VAL A 72 10.48 -11.87 -12.92
CA VAL A 72 11.92 -11.64 -13.03
C VAL A 72 12.44 -10.77 -11.88
N THR A 73 11.69 -9.73 -11.50
CA THR A 73 12.02 -8.88 -10.34
C THR A 73 12.08 -9.70 -9.05
N THR A 74 11.11 -10.58 -8.84
CA THR A 74 11.05 -11.50 -7.69
C THR A 74 12.24 -12.47 -7.67
N LEU A 75 12.60 -13.03 -8.83
CA LEU A 75 13.76 -13.93 -8.97
C LEU A 75 15.06 -13.21 -8.59
N GLN A 76 15.30 -12.04 -9.19
CA GLN A 76 16.50 -11.24 -8.96
C GLN A 76 16.61 -10.77 -7.51
N PHE A 77 15.49 -10.42 -6.87
CA PHE A 77 15.45 -10.09 -5.45
C PHE A 77 15.96 -11.24 -4.57
N TYR A 78 15.45 -12.47 -4.77
CA TYR A 78 15.89 -13.61 -3.96
C TYR A 78 17.34 -14.03 -4.25
N GLN A 79 17.81 -13.83 -5.48
CA GLN A 79 19.23 -14.00 -5.82
C GLN A 79 20.10 -13.02 -5.03
N ALA A 80 19.72 -11.73 -5.00
CA ALA A 80 20.43 -10.70 -4.25
C ALA A 80 20.38 -10.93 -2.73
N ASP A 81 19.22 -11.28 -2.17
CA ASP A 81 19.08 -11.59 -0.73
C ASP A 81 19.93 -12.80 -0.33
N LYS A 82 19.93 -13.86 -1.14
CA LYS A 82 20.79 -15.03 -0.91
C LYS A 82 22.27 -14.63 -0.92
N GLN A 83 22.72 -13.89 -1.94
CA GLN A 83 24.11 -13.47 -2.06
C GLN A 83 24.54 -12.61 -0.87
N MET A 84 23.71 -11.64 -0.47
CA MET A 84 23.98 -10.80 0.70
C MET A 84 24.10 -11.62 1.99
N LEU A 85 23.29 -12.67 2.17
CA LEU A 85 23.37 -13.56 3.34
C LEU A 85 24.63 -14.43 3.31
N GLU A 86 25.07 -14.86 2.14
CA GLU A 86 26.34 -15.58 1.96
C GLU A 86 27.53 -14.68 2.30
N ASP A 87 27.55 -13.46 1.77
CA ASP A 87 28.61 -12.47 2.01
C ASP A 87 28.72 -12.11 3.50
N ASN A 88 27.59 -12.09 4.22
CA ASN A 88 27.53 -11.83 5.66
C ASN A 88 27.74 -13.08 6.53
N ASN A 89 28.07 -14.24 5.94
CA ASN A 89 28.23 -15.53 6.63
C ASN A 89 26.98 -15.97 7.43
N GLN A 90 25.79 -15.66 6.95
CA GLN A 90 24.50 -15.98 7.58
C GLN A 90 23.83 -17.24 7.00
N THR A 91 24.62 -18.15 6.42
CA THR A 91 24.15 -19.36 5.70
C THR A 91 23.43 -20.40 6.58
N SER A 92 23.55 -20.28 7.91
CA SER A 92 22.83 -21.13 8.87
C SER A 92 21.53 -20.51 9.39
N SER A 93 21.25 -19.25 9.03
CA SER A 93 20.08 -18.52 9.51
C SER A 93 18.77 -19.05 8.93
N GLU A 94 17.66 -18.88 9.66
CA GLU A 94 16.34 -19.22 9.14
C GLU A 94 15.98 -18.38 7.91
N ARG A 95 16.43 -17.11 7.87
CA ARG A 95 16.28 -16.23 6.71
C ARG A 95 16.93 -16.83 5.47
N TYR A 96 18.14 -17.39 5.59
CA TYR A 96 18.82 -18.03 4.47
C TYR A 96 18.05 -19.26 3.95
N ARG A 97 17.52 -20.10 4.85
CA ARG A 97 16.68 -21.26 4.45
C ARG A 97 15.42 -20.82 3.71
N ILE A 98 14.78 -19.76 4.18
CA ILE A 98 13.59 -19.17 3.54
C ILE A 98 13.95 -18.59 2.17
N ALA A 99 15.03 -17.81 2.08
CA ALA A 99 15.51 -17.22 0.83
C ALA A 99 15.79 -18.30 -0.23
N CYS A 100 16.51 -19.38 0.13
CA CYS A 100 16.75 -20.50 -0.78
C CYS A 100 15.45 -21.18 -1.25
N ARG A 101 14.48 -21.36 -0.34
CA ARG A 101 13.17 -21.96 -0.68
C ARG A 101 12.38 -21.08 -1.65
N LEU A 102 12.35 -19.78 -1.40
CA LEU A 102 11.64 -18.81 -2.22
C LEU A 102 12.32 -18.62 -3.58
N LEU A 103 13.66 -18.60 -3.61
CA LEU A 103 14.45 -18.60 -4.84
C LEU A 103 14.10 -19.81 -5.72
N ALA A 104 14.10 -21.02 -5.16
CA ALA A 104 13.74 -22.22 -5.93
C ALA A 104 12.30 -22.15 -6.49
N GLN A 105 11.37 -21.53 -5.76
CA GLN A 105 10.01 -21.30 -6.26
C GLN A 105 9.97 -20.26 -7.38
N ALA A 106 10.76 -19.18 -7.26
CA ALA A 106 10.87 -18.15 -8.29
C ALA A 106 11.52 -18.70 -9.57
N GLU A 107 12.59 -19.49 -9.45
CA GLU A 107 13.23 -20.21 -10.56
C GLU A 107 12.25 -21.15 -11.25
N LYS A 108 11.49 -21.92 -10.45
CA LYS A 108 10.42 -22.77 -10.98
C LYS A 108 9.41 -21.95 -11.75
N LYS A 109 9.02 -20.77 -11.24
CA LYS A 109 8.04 -19.87 -11.85
C LYS A 109 8.54 -19.26 -13.16
N VAL A 110 9.79 -18.79 -13.21
CA VAL A 110 10.39 -18.23 -14.44
C VAL A 110 10.60 -19.33 -15.49
N GLY A 111 11.02 -20.51 -15.05
CA GLY A 111 11.28 -21.67 -15.89
C GLY A 111 12.75 -21.80 -16.27
N ALA A 112 13.25 -23.04 -16.29
CA ALA A 112 14.66 -23.35 -16.55
C ALA A 112 15.12 -23.02 -17.99
N ASP A 113 14.19 -22.76 -18.90
CA ASP A 113 14.44 -22.40 -20.30
C ASP A 113 14.48 -20.89 -20.55
N TRP A 114 14.35 -20.07 -19.50
CA TRP A 114 14.49 -18.63 -19.61
C TRP A 114 15.95 -18.24 -19.89
N ASP A 115 16.13 -17.32 -20.83
CA ASP A 115 17.43 -16.90 -21.37
C ASP A 115 18.15 -15.83 -20.54
N GLY A 116 17.54 -15.39 -19.43
CA GLY A 116 18.08 -14.36 -18.56
C GLY A 116 17.74 -12.93 -18.96
N VAL A 117 17.10 -12.70 -20.12
CA VAL A 117 16.88 -11.35 -20.67
C VAL A 117 15.47 -11.10 -21.17
N THR A 118 14.75 -12.12 -21.65
CA THR A 118 13.43 -11.95 -22.26
C THR A 118 12.36 -11.74 -21.19
N VAL A 119 11.68 -10.59 -21.22
CA VAL A 119 10.59 -10.24 -20.29
C VAL A 119 9.35 -9.88 -21.10
N LEU A 120 8.17 -10.28 -20.62
CA LEU A 120 6.92 -9.83 -21.21
C LEU A 120 6.77 -8.32 -20.96
N GLU A 121 6.69 -7.54 -22.03
CA GLU A 121 6.48 -6.10 -21.96
C GLU A 121 5.00 -5.77 -21.69
N ASP A 122 4.77 -4.75 -20.87
CA ASP A 122 3.44 -4.21 -20.63
C ASP A 122 3.17 -3.13 -21.69
N ASN A 123 2.04 -3.24 -22.40
CA ASN A 123 1.64 -2.29 -23.45
C ASN A 123 1.47 -0.84 -22.96
N ASN A 124 1.42 -0.61 -21.64
CA ASN A 124 1.20 0.70 -21.01
C ASN A 124 2.50 1.46 -20.64
N ASN A 125 3.70 0.89 -20.85
CA ASN A 125 4.96 1.51 -20.43
C ASN A 125 5.49 2.59 -21.41
N THR A 126 4.73 3.67 -21.60
CA THR A 126 5.20 4.85 -22.34
C THR A 126 6.01 5.82 -21.48
N ARG A 127 6.08 5.63 -20.14
CA ARG A 127 6.85 6.50 -19.23
C ARG A 127 8.06 5.78 -18.62
N PRO A 128 9.20 6.48 -18.46
CA PRO A 128 10.36 5.92 -17.77
C PRO A 128 10.01 5.56 -16.32
N VAL A 129 10.37 4.36 -15.89
CA VAL A 129 10.22 3.95 -14.49
C VAL A 129 11.17 4.79 -13.63
N VAL A 130 10.62 5.54 -12.68
CA VAL A 130 11.41 6.28 -11.70
C VAL A 130 11.87 5.32 -10.61
N ILE A 131 13.17 5.28 -10.32
CA ILE A 131 13.73 4.48 -9.23
C ILE A 131 13.82 5.32 -7.96
N ILE A 132 13.31 4.78 -6.85
CA ILE A 132 13.41 5.41 -5.53
C ILE A 132 14.88 5.43 -5.08
N PRO A 133 15.46 6.62 -4.79
CA PRO A 133 16.81 6.71 -4.23
C PRO A 133 16.90 6.09 -2.83
N ASP A 134 18.05 5.52 -2.46
CA ASP A 134 18.24 4.81 -1.18
C ASP A 134 17.89 5.66 0.07
N TYR A 135 18.13 6.97 0.01
CA TYR A 135 17.77 7.88 1.11
C TYR A 135 16.26 8.12 1.21
N ILE A 136 15.54 8.12 0.09
CA ILE A 136 14.07 8.19 0.06
C ILE A 136 13.48 6.87 0.49
N TYR A 137 14.02 5.74 0.02
CA TYR A 137 13.62 4.42 0.50
C TYR A 137 13.70 4.34 2.03
N SER A 138 14.82 4.79 2.59
CA SER A 138 15.04 4.86 4.04
C SER A 138 14.06 5.81 4.74
N ALA A 139 13.77 6.97 4.15
CA ALA A 139 12.81 7.92 4.68
C ALA A 139 11.38 7.34 4.69
N THR A 140 10.96 6.73 3.58
CA THR A 140 9.66 6.04 3.43
C THR A 140 9.51 4.94 4.46
N PHE A 141 10.52 4.08 4.59
CA PHE A 141 10.51 2.98 5.55
C PHE A 141 10.42 3.45 7.01
N LYS A 142 11.04 4.60 7.33
CA LYS A 142 11.01 5.19 8.68
C LYS A 142 9.80 6.10 8.94
N GLY A 143 8.92 6.29 7.95
CA GLY A 143 7.78 7.20 8.08
C GLY A 143 8.14 8.70 8.04
N ASP A 144 9.29 9.09 7.48
CA ASP A 144 9.62 10.51 7.25
C ASP A 144 8.86 11.05 6.03
N ILE A 145 7.58 11.32 6.24
CA ILE A 145 6.63 11.79 5.23
C ILE A 145 7.11 13.11 4.58
N LYS A 146 7.80 13.99 5.33
CA LYS A 146 8.23 15.29 4.81
C LYS A 146 9.26 15.14 3.70
N SER A 147 10.28 14.30 3.92
CA SER A 147 11.31 14.02 2.92
C SER A 147 10.71 13.35 1.68
N VAL A 148 9.79 12.41 1.87
CA VAL A 148 9.12 11.68 0.78
C VAL A 148 8.24 12.62 -0.07
N LEU A 149 7.37 13.40 0.56
CA LEU A 149 6.47 14.32 -0.15
C LEU A 149 7.23 15.43 -0.88
N ARG A 150 8.33 15.93 -0.27
CA ARG A 150 9.22 16.87 -0.95
C ARG A 150 9.76 16.23 -2.22
N TRP A 151 10.29 15.01 -2.15
CA TRP A 151 10.85 14.33 -3.30
C TRP A 151 9.83 14.04 -4.41
N ILE A 152 8.63 13.58 -4.06
CA ILE A 152 7.53 13.36 -5.02
C ILE A 152 7.15 14.67 -5.72
N SER A 153 7.10 15.77 -4.96
CA SER A 153 6.63 17.07 -5.47
C SER A 153 7.69 17.88 -6.21
N LEU A 154 8.95 17.44 -6.22
CA LEU A 154 10.08 18.17 -6.83
C LEU A 154 9.96 18.31 -8.34
N ASP A 155 9.40 17.30 -9.02
CA ASP A 155 9.21 17.32 -10.47
C ASP A 155 7.87 16.65 -10.82
N ARG A 156 6.95 17.43 -11.38
CA ARG A 156 5.61 16.97 -11.76
C ARG A 156 5.58 16.26 -13.12
N THR A 157 6.70 16.25 -13.86
CA THR A 157 6.82 15.54 -15.14
C THR A 157 7.18 14.06 -14.96
N GLU A 158 7.80 13.72 -13.82
CA GLU A 158 8.13 12.36 -13.43
C GLU A 158 7.02 11.74 -12.57
N ASP A 159 6.67 10.47 -12.81
CA ASP A 159 5.72 9.74 -11.98
C ASP A 159 6.38 9.18 -10.72
N ARG A 160 6.83 10.08 -9.84
CA ARG A 160 7.54 9.73 -8.61
C ARG A 160 6.65 9.06 -7.56
N ALA A 161 5.33 9.27 -7.64
CA ALA A 161 4.38 8.64 -6.74
C ALA A 161 4.31 7.12 -6.97
N ASN A 162 4.47 6.69 -8.22
CA ASN A 162 4.52 5.28 -8.61
C ASN A 162 5.95 4.73 -8.80
N ALA A 163 6.96 5.46 -8.30
CA ALA A 163 8.34 5.01 -8.34
C ALA A 163 8.52 3.69 -7.56
N THR A 164 9.49 2.88 -8.01
CA THR A 164 9.82 1.58 -7.41
C THR A 164 11.24 1.56 -6.87
N SER A 165 11.51 0.73 -5.86
CA SER A 165 12.88 0.46 -5.42
C SER A 165 13.67 -0.25 -6.53
N LYS A 166 14.99 -0.36 -6.33
CA LYS A 166 15.83 -1.20 -7.19
C LYS A 166 15.31 -2.63 -7.21
N THR A 167 15.53 -3.34 -8.30
CA THR A 167 15.14 -4.75 -8.43
C THR A 167 15.77 -5.65 -7.37
N GLU A 168 17.02 -5.36 -6.98
CA GLU A 168 17.72 -6.04 -5.88
C GLU A 168 17.02 -5.84 -4.52
N MET A 169 16.20 -4.78 -4.41
CA MET A 169 15.35 -4.47 -3.25
C MET A 169 13.88 -4.82 -3.51
N GLY A 170 13.60 -5.68 -4.50
CA GLY A 170 12.27 -6.22 -4.77
C GLY A 170 11.40 -5.40 -5.71
N GLY A 171 11.89 -4.27 -6.25
CA GLY A 171 11.08 -3.43 -7.14
C GLY A 171 9.83 -2.85 -6.45
N LEU A 172 9.91 -2.63 -5.14
CA LEU A 172 8.79 -2.25 -4.30
C LEU A 172 8.38 -0.79 -4.54
N SER A 173 7.11 -0.55 -4.76
CA SER A 173 6.54 0.80 -4.77
C SER A 173 6.77 1.51 -3.43
N ALA A 174 6.76 2.84 -3.44
CA ALA A 174 6.84 3.63 -2.21
C ALA A 174 5.75 3.24 -1.19
N LEU A 175 4.55 2.87 -1.66
CA LEU A 175 3.47 2.38 -0.82
C LEU A 175 3.79 1.05 -0.13
N GLN A 176 4.39 0.09 -0.86
CA GLN A 176 4.83 -1.18 -0.27
C GLN A 176 5.94 -0.97 0.76
N VAL A 177 6.90 -0.09 0.47
CA VAL A 177 7.98 0.26 1.42
C VAL A 177 7.41 0.91 2.69
N ALA A 178 6.44 1.82 2.55
CA ALA A 178 5.77 2.45 3.68
C ALA A 178 4.98 1.45 4.50
N ALA A 179 4.28 0.49 3.86
CA ALA A 179 3.57 -0.57 4.55
C ALA A 179 4.52 -1.48 5.34
N MET A 180 5.69 -1.84 4.79
CA MET A 180 6.74 -2.54 5.54
C MET A 180 7.23 -1.73 6.74
N GLY A 181 7.16 -0.40 6.63
CA GLY A 181 7.44 0.57 7.69
C GLY A 181 6.50 0.54 8.90
N VAL A 182 5.34 -0.09 8.78
CA VAL A 182 4.26 -0.01 9.79
C VAL A 182 3.81 -1.40 10.27
N GLN A 183 4.33 -2.46 9.66
CA GLN A 183 3.96 -3.83 10.00
C GLN A 183 4.96 -4.40 11.03
N PRO A 184 4.51 -4.98 12.15
CA PRO A 184 5.30 -5.92 12.93
C PRO A 184 5.36 -7.22 12.13
N VAL A 185 6.10 -7.19 11.03
CA VAL A 185 6.83 -8.34 10.50
C VAL A 185 5.97 -9.61 10.35
N LEU A 186 5.09 -9.65 9.34
CA LEU A 186 4.47 -10.92 8.96
C LEU A 186 5.39 -11.87 8.19
N HIS A 187 6.62 -11.47 7.81
CA HIS A 187 7.64 -12.40 7.32
C HIS A 187 9.04 -11.76 7.32
N TRP A 188 9.69 -11.57 8.48
CA TRP A 188 11.16 -11.36 8.51
C TRP A 188 11.71 -11.49 9.93
N ASN A 189 12.27 -12.65 10.28
CA ASN A 189 12.80 -12.94 11.63
C ASN A 189 14.04 -12.06 11.98
N SER A 190 13.84 -10.77 12.24
CA SER A 190 14.83 -9.87 12.82
C SER A 190 14.14 -8.90 13.77
N ARG A 191 14.22 -9.26 15.05
CA ARG A 191 14.28 -8.49 16.30
C ARG A 191 14.41 -6.95 16.22
N VAL A 192 13.56 -6.26 15.48
CA VAL A 192 13.39 -4.80 15.56
C VAL A 192 11.90 -4.56 15.82
N GLN A 193 11.61 -4.09 17.03
CA GLN A 193 10.26 -3.81 17.50
C GLN A 193 9.90 -2.37 17.11
N TRP A 194 9.02 -2.19 16.14
CA TRP A 194 8.48 -0.88 15.76
C TRP A 194 7.16 -1.08 14.99
N ALA A 195 6.21 -0.20 15.32
CA ALA A 195 4.76 -0.24 15.08
C ALA A 195 3.93 -1.09 16.06
N SER A 196 2.89 -0.47 16.62
CA SER A 196 1.86 -1.14 17.43
C SER A 196 0.94 -1.95 16.51
N ALA A 197 0.37 -3.06 16.99
CA ALA A 197 -0.67 -3.81 16.26
C ALA A 197 -1.81 -2.91 15.75
N LYS A 198 -2.08 -1.82 16.49
CA LYS A 198 -3.06 -0.79 16.11
C LYS A 198 -2.71 -0.10 14.79
N ASP A 199 -1.44 0.22 14.56
CA ASP A 199 -0.99 0.94 13.34
C ASP A 199 -1.07 0.03 12.10
N THR A 200 -0.89 -1.28 12.30
CA THR A 200 -0.97 -2.32 11.26
C THR A 200 -2.38 -2.53 10.73
N ASN A 201 -3.36 -2.59 11.63
CA ASN A 201 -4.77 -2.74 11.29
C ASN A 201 -5.25 -1.53 10.45
N GLU A 202 -4.89 -0.31 10.86
CA GLU A 202 -5.23 0.91 10.12
C GLU A 202 -4.65 0.92 8.69
N VAL A 203 -3.40 0.47 8.51
CA VAL A 203 -2.79 0.37 7.18
C VAL A 203 -3.50 -0.66 6.29
N ILE A 204 -3.84 -1.83 6.84
CA ILE A 204 -4.54 -2.88 6.07
C ILE A 204 -5.93 -2.40 5.66
N ARG A 205 -6.67 -1.78 6.57
CA ARG A 205 -7.99 -1.18 6.28
C ARG A 205 -7.88 -0.09 5.22
N LEU A 206 -6.87 0.77 5.31
CA LEU A 206 -6.62 1.80 4.32
C LEU A 206 -6.40 1.16 2.94
N LEU A 207 -5.47 0.21 2.82
CA LEU A 207 -5.18 -0.48 1.56
C LEU A 207 -6.43 -1.15 0.98
N LEU A 208 -7.21 -1.85 1.79
CA LEU A 208 -8.46 -2.49 1.37
C LEU A 208 -9.50 -1.49 0.88
N SER A 209 -9.62 -0.34 1.55
CA SER A 209 -10.55 0.72 1.15
C SER A 209 -10.16 1.34 -0.20
N TRP A 210 -8.87 1.31 -0.53
CA TRP A 210 -8.34 1.72 -1.83
C TRP A 210 -8.41 0.63 -2.90
N GLY A 211 -9.05 -0.49 -2.61
CA GLY A 211 -9.27 -1.56 -3.57
C GLY A 211 -8.12 -2.56 -3.67
N ALA A 212 -7.18 -2.56 -2.72
CA ALA A 212 -6.12 -3.55 -2.69
C ALA A 212 -6.72 -4.97 -2.81
N SER A 213 -6.12 -5.75 -3.70
CA SER A 213 -6.53 -7.11 -3.98
C SER A 213 -5.45 -8.08 -3.51
N PHE A 214 -5.87 -9.21 -2.94
CA PHE A 214 -4.95 -10.26 -2.51
C PHE A 214 -4.69 -11.21 -3.68
N PHE A 215 -4.18 -10.70 -4.79
CA PHE A 215 -3.88 -11.52 -5.96
C PHE A 215 -2.45 -11.28 -6.42
N SER A 216 -1.52 -11.79 -5.63
CA SER A 216 -0.42 -12.51 -6.22
C SER A 216 -0.12 -13.73 -5.35
N GLU A 217 -0.33 -14.93 -5.90
CA GLU A 217 0.19 -16.19 -5.35
C GLU A 217 1.74 -16.24 -5.37
N GLY A 218 2.40 -15.09 -5.59
CA GLY A 218 3.81 -14.83 -5.35
C GLY A 218 4.22 -15.08 -3.90
N VAL A 219 3.48 -14.47 -2.96
CA VAL A 219 3.95 -14.32 -1.58
C VAL A 219 2.96 -14.92 -0.56
N CYS A 220 1.64 -14.77 -0.75
CA CYS A 220 0.64 -15.31 0.18
C CYS A 220 -0.78 -15.36 -0.45
N PRO A 221 -1.36 -16.55 -0.70
CA PRO A 221 -2.79 -16.69 -1.01
C PRO A 221 -3.66 -16.12 0.13
N LYS A 222 -4.83 -15.53 -0.17
CA LYS A 222 -5.79 -15.00 0.83
C LYS A 222 -5.95 -15.92 2.04
N ARG A 223 -6.14 -17.22 1.80
CA ARG A 223 -6.24 -18.23 2.87
C ARG A 223 -5.03 -18.30 3.79
N LYS A 224 -3.80 -18.27 3.24
CA LYS A 224 -2.59 -18.26 4.06
C LYS A 224 -2.49 -16.97 4.88
N CYS A 225 -2.94 -15.85 4.35
CA CYS A 225 -2.89 -14.57 5.05
C CYS A 225 -3.90 -14.53 6.20
N VAL A 226 -5.09 -15.10 6.01
CA VAL A 226 -6.07 -15.36 7.08
C VAL A 226 -5.50 -16.30 8.14
N ASP A 227 -4.88 -17.41 7.74
CA ASP A 227 -4.27 -18.37 8.69
C ASP A 227 -3.15 -17.72 9.51
N VAL A 228 -2.30 -16.92 8.87
CA VAL A 228 -1.23 -16.15 9.52
C VAL A 228 -1.81 -15.14 10.51
N ALA A 229 -2.85 -14.38 10.12
CA ALA A 229 -3.51 -13.43 11.00
C ALA A 229 -4.13 -14.12 12.22
N ARG A 230 -4.83 -15.25 12.02
CA ARG A 230 -5.40 -16.06 13.14
C ARG A 230 -4.32 -16.58 14.09
N ASN A 231 -3.22 -17.10 13.56
CA ASN A 231 -2.11 -17.59 14.37
C ASN A 231 -1.36 -16.47 15.11
N GLY A 232 -1.43 -15.24 14.59
CA GLY A 232 -0.87 -14.03 15.21
C GLY A 232 -1.80 -13.34 16.22
N ASN A 233 -2.97 -13.92 16.54
CA ASN A 233 -4.03 -13.30 17.34
C ASN A 233 -4.67 -12.03 16.72
N GLU A 234 -4.49 -11.81 15.43
CA GLU A 234 -5.08 -10.69 14.67
C GLU A 234 -6.45 -11.12 14.10
N HIS A 235 -7.38 -11.52 14.98
CA HIS A 235 -8.67 -12.09 14.59
C HIS A 235 -9.54 -11.12 13.80
N GLU A 236 -9.54 -9.84 14.17
CA GLU A 236 -10.29 -8.80 13.46
C GLU A 236 -9.84 -8.68 12.00
N ILE A 237 -8.53 -8.77 11.76
CA ILE A 237 -7.96 -8.73 10.41
C ILE A 237 -8.30 -10.03 9.68
N ALA A 238 -8.21 -11.18 10.33
CA ALA A 238 -8.60 -12.44 9.72
C ALA A 238 -10.05 -12.42 9.22
N ASP A 239 -10.98 -11.93 10.05
CA ASP A 239 -12.41 -11.85 9.72
C ASP A 239 -12.66 -10.80 8.61
N LEU A 240 -11.97 -9.66 8.68
CA LEU A 240 -11.99 -8.64 7.62
C LEU A 240 -11.55 -9.22 6.28
N LEU A 241 -10.44 -9.95 6.27
CA LEU A 241 -9.85 -10.58 5.09
C LEU A 241 -10.70 -11.72 4.53
N GLU A 242 -11.36 -12.49 5.40
CA GLU A 242 -12.17 -13.64 5.01
C GLU A 242 -13.47 -13.20 4.32
N SER A 243 -14.11 -12.14 4.81
CA SER A 243 -15.28 -11.55 4.19
C SER A 243 -15.01 -10.98 2.78
N GLU A 244 -16.05 -10.85 1.97
CA GLU A 244 -15.93 -10.36 0.59
C GLU A 244 -15.69 -8.85 0.55
N LEU A 245 -16.47 -8.11 1.34
CA LEU A 245 -16.48 -6.65 1.36
C LEU A 245 -15.69 -6.05 2.53
N GLY A 246 -15.17 -6.85 3.46
CA GLY A 246 -14.45 -6.35 4.64
C GLY A 246 -13.31 -5.41 4.29
N GLY A 247 -13.33 -4.23 4.89
CA GLY A 247 -12.38 -3.14 4.72
C GLY A 247 -12.53 -2.41 3.38
N ARG A 248 -13.39 -2.88 2.48
CA ARG A 248 -13.55 -2.31 1.14
C ARG A 248 -14.52 -1.13 1.16
N ARG A 249 -14.25 -0.20 0.26
CA ARG A 249 -15.20 0.87 -0.07
C ARG A 249 -16.33 0.29 -0.92
N CYS A 250 -17.54 0.67 -0.55
CA CYS A 250 -18.77 0.25 -1.19
C CYS A 250 -19.66 1.46 -1.50
N GLU A 251 -20.58 1.26 -2.44
CA GLU A 251 -21.72 2.12 -2.69
C GLU A 251 -22.98 1.43 -2.15
N ILE A 252 -23.82 2.21 -1.46
CA ILE A 252 -25.10 1.73 -0.95
C ILE A 252 -26.11 1.68 -2.11
N VAL A 253 -26.72 0.52 -2.31
CA VAL A 253 -27.70 0.27 -3.38
C VAL A 253 -28.97 -0.37 -2.81
N ASN A 254 -30.10 -0.15 -3.48
CA ASN A 254 -31.37 -0.83 -3.18
C ASN A 254 -31.90 -0.70 -1.73
N LEU A 255 -31.48 0.31 -0.97
CA LEU A 255 -31.89 0.49 0.43
C LEU A 255 -33.27 1.15 0.54
N SER A 256 -34.31 0.32 0.48
CA SER A 256 -35.72 0.76 0.51
C SER A 256 -36.12 1.57 1.75
N PRO A 257 -35.69 1.24 2.99
CA PRO A 257 -36.09 1.99 4.19
C PRO A 257 -35.52 3.41 4.25
N ARG A 258 -34.40 3.66 3.58
CA ARG A 258 -33.68 4.94 3.59
C ARG A 258 -33.16 5.27 2.19
N PRO A 259 -34.03 5.58 1.22
CA PRO A 259 -33.65 5.72 -0.19
C PRO A 259 -32.68 6.88 -0.44
N LYS A 260 -32.62 7.87 0.48
CA LYS A 260 -31.67 8.99 0.43
C LYS A 260 -30.21 8.57 0.59
N LEU A 261 -29.95 7.36 1.10
CA LEU A 261 -28.61 6.80 1.24
C LEU A 261 -28.16 6.06 -0.01
N ASN A 262 -29.06 5.75 -0.96
CA ASN A 262 -28.66 5.10 -2.20
C ASN A 262 -27.71 6.01 -3.00
N GLY A 263 -26.62 5.43 -3.51
CA GLY A 263 -25.54 6.15 -4.18
C GLY A 263 -24.49 6.74 -3.24
N LYS A 264 -24.72 6.76 -1.91
CA LYS A 264 -23.70 7.19 -0.94
C LYS A 264 -22.63 6.12 -0.77
N THR A 265 -21.41 6.57 -0.48
CA THR A 265 -20.26 5.68 -0.30
C THR A 265 -19.99 5.42 1.17
N CYS A 266 -19.54 4.21 1.47
CA CYS A 266 -19.21 3.75 2.81
C CYS A 266 -18.02 2.79 2.78
N VAL A 267 -17.42 2.54 3.94
CA VAL A 267 -16.43 1.47 4.13
C VAL A 267 -17.08 0.38 4.96
N ALA A 268 -16.98 -0.87 4.52
CA ALA A 268 -17.49 -2.01 5.28
C ALA A 268 -16.47 -2.40 6.37
N ASP A 269 -16.63 -1.86 7.56
CA ASP A 269 -15.65 -1.97 8.65
C ASP A 269 -15.58 -3.38 9.24
N GLU A 270 -16.72 -4.06 9.32
CA GLU A 270 -16.83 -5.34 10.02
C GLU A 270 -17.95 -6.18 9.39
N TYR A 271 -17.69 -7.47 9.24
CA TYR A 271 -18.71 -8.45 8.87
C TYR A 271 -19.25 -9.14 10.12
N LEU A 272 -20.57 -9.20 10.25
CA LEU A 272 -21.30 -9.75 11.39
C LEU A 272 -21.87 -11.13 11.01
N PRO A 273 -21.14 -12.23 11.25
CA PRO A 273 -21.54 -13.56 10.78
C PRO A 273 -22.84 -14.08 11.40
N GLY A 274 -23.22 -13.58 12.59
CA GLY A 274 -24.45 -13.99 13.26
C GLY A 274 -25.74 -13.48 12.61
N SER A 275 -25.67 -12.39 11.83
CA SER A 275 -26.81 -11.81 11.13
C SER A 275 -26.61 -11.70 9.62
N ASP A 276 -25.47 -12.16 9.08
CA ASP A 276 -25.06 -12.01 7.68
C ASP A 276 -25.18 -10.56 7.21
N GLN A 277 -24.60 -9.63 7.97
CA GLN A 277 -24.67 -8.20 7.73
C GLN A 277 -23.30 -7.55 7.87
N TYR A 278 -23.15 -6.35 7.31
CA TYR A 278 -21.96 -5.53 7.47
C TYR A 278 -22.25 -4.33 8.34
N ARG A 279 -21.36 -4.05 9.30
CA ARG A 279 -21.24 -2.72 9.88
C ARG A 279 -20.45 -1.87 8.88
N VAL A 280 -21.04 -0.77 8.46
CA VAL A 280 -20.42 0.16 7.52
C VAL A 280 -20.35 1.56 8.10
N THR A 281 -19.31 2.32 7.77
CA THR A 281 -19.19 3.75 8.10
C THR A 281 -19.34 4.58 6.82
N LEU A 282 -20.30 5.51 6.82
CA LEU A 282 -20.49 6.44 5.70
C LEU A 282 -19.28 7.36 5.56
N GLU A 283 -18.90 7.68 4.33
CA GLU A 283 -17.79 8.61 4.03
C GLU A 283 -18.20 10.08 4.05
N THR A 284 -19.27 10.40 4.77
CA THR A 284 -19.71 11.78 4.97
C THR A 284 -18.99 12.39 6.17
N LYS A 285 -19.07 13.71 6.34
CA LYS A 285 -18.49 14.40 7.51
C LYS A 285 -18.99 13.86 8.85
N SER A 286 -20.21 13.34 8.92
CA SER A 286 -20.77 12.78 10.16
C SER A 286 -20.21 11.40 10.52
N ARG A 287 -19.61 10.68 9.55
CA ARG A 287 -19.12 9.30 9.71
C ARG A 287 -20.15 8.38 10.39
N GLU A 288 -21.43 8.50 10.00
CA GLU A 288 -22.51 7.68 10.54
C GLU A 288 -22.23 6.20 10.28
N ALA A 289 -22.33 5.38 11.32
CA ALA A 289 -22.23 3.92 11.21
C ALA A 289 -23.62 3.29 11.04
N LEU A 290 -23.72 2.36 10.09
CA LEU A 290 -24.95 1.65 9.73
C LEU A 290 -24.71 0.14 9.76
N ILE A 291 -25.79 -0.63 9.87
CA ILE A 291 -25.78 -2.08 9.63
C ILE A 291 -26.60 -2.31 8.38
N LEU A 292 -25.99 -2.93 7.36
CA LEU A 292 -26.58 -3.15 6.05
C LEU A 292 -26.41 -4.60 5.61
N ASP A 293 -27.39 -5.09 4.86
CA ASP A 293 -27.33 -6.40 4.24
C ASP A 293 -26.34 -6.40 3.06
N PRO A 294 -25.69 -7.54 2.75
CA PRO A 294 -24.75 -7.65 1.64
C PRO A 294 -25.34 -7.22 0.30
N GLU A 295 -26.63 -7.49 0.08
CA GLU A 295 -27.37 -7.09 -1.13
C GLU A 295 -27.54 -5.58 -1.30
N ASN A 296 -27.34 -4.81 -0.22
CA ASN A 296 -27.37 -3.35 -0.24
C ASN A 296 -26.00 -2.73 -0.47
N LEU A 297 -24.96 -3.54 -0.68
CA LEU A 297 -23.58 -3.07 -0.83
C LEU A 297 -23.00 -3.53 -2.16
N ARG A 298 -22.48 -2.57 -2.92
CA ARG A 298 -21.72 -2.86 -4.14
C ARG A 298 -20.30 -2.34 -3.99
N ARG A 299 -19.29 -3.19 -4.21
CA ARG A 299 -17.88 -2.79 -4.18
C ARG A 299 -17.65 -1.63 -5.16
N ARG A 300 -17.01 -0.57 -4.67
CA ARG A 300 -16.63 0.63 -5.43
C ARG A 300 -15.28 1.11 -4.94
N ASP A 301 -14.21 0.64 -5.57
CA ASP A 301 -12.84 0.98 -5.17
C ASP A 301 -12.55 2.47 -5.40
N ARG A 302 -11.60 3.02 -4.65
CA ARG A 302 -11.16 4.40 -4.82
C ARG A 302 -10.38 4.56 -6.11
N THR A 303 -10.52 5.73 -6.72
CA THR A 303 -9.70 6.16 -7.86
C THR A 303 -9.11 7.54 -7.57
N PRO A 304 -8.10 8.00 -8.33
CA PRO A 304 -7.60 9.36 -8.18
C PRO A 304 -8.70 10.42 -8.31
N GLN A 305 -9.73 10.17 -9.14
CA GLN A 305 -10.87 11.06 -9.35
C GLN A 305 -11.98 10.86 -8.30
N ASP A 306 -12.17 9.65 -7.79
CA ASP A 306 -13.18 9.29 -6.79
C ASP A 306 -12.51 8.67 -5.55
N CYS A 307 -11.76 9.49 -4.83
CA CYS A 307 -10.99 9.05 -3.66
C CYS A 307 -11.79 9.12 -2.34
N GLY A 308 -12.92 9.82 -2.31
CA GLY A 308 -13.81 10.01 -1.14
C GLY A 308 -13.30 11.03 -0.11
N TYR A 309 -12.00 11.32 -0.09
CA TYR A 309 -11.38 12.38 0.70
C TYR A 309 -10.11 12.83 -0.01
N TYR A 310 -9.66 14.07 0.25
CA TYR A 310 -8.44 14.59 -0.36
C TYR A 310 -7.43 14.98 0.72
N ILE A 311 -6.18 14.53 0.58
CA ILE A 311 -5.08 14.93 1.46
C ILE A 311 -4.16 15.87 0.69
N GLU A 312 -3.95 17.04 1.25
CA GLU A 312 -3.01 18.02 0.75
C GLU A 312 -1.85 18.18 1.72
N PHE A 313 -0.65 18.38 1.19
CA PHE A 313 0.50 18.76 1.98
C PHE A 313 0.98 20.15 1.57
N ARG A 314 0.84 21.12 2.47
CA ARG A 314 1.20 22.52 2.23
C ARG A 314 1.92 23.07 3.45
N ASN A 315 3.00 23.83 3.23
CA ASN A 315 3.80 24.47 4.29
C ASN A 315 4.24 23.51 5.42
N GLY A 316 4.52 22.24 5.09
CA GLY A 316 4.94 21.25 6.08
C GLY A 316 3.82 20.61 6.90
N ARG A 317 2.56 20.95 6.60
CA ARG A 317 1.34 20.42 7.26
C ARG A 317 0.51 19.58 6.29
N THR A 318 -0.17 18.60 6.86
CA THR A 318 -1.14 17.75 6.16
C THR A 318 -2.54 18.29 6.42
N ILE A 319 -3.26 18.68 5.38
CA ILE A 319 -4.64 19.15 5.41
C ILE A 319 -5.52 18.05 4.83
N ARG A 320 -6.50 17.59 5.60
CA ARG A 320 -7.49 16.61 5.15
C ARG A 320 -8.78 17.34 4.78
N HIS A 321 -9.25 17.10 3.57
CA HIS A 321 -10.53 17.58 3.05
C HIS A 321 -11.52 16.41 3.05
N ASP A 322 -12.56 16.50 3.87
CA ASP A 322 -13.68 15.57 3.91
C ASP A 322 -14.91 16.18 3.22
N PHE A 323 -15.72 15.35 2.57
CA PHE A 323 -16.82 15.78 1.70
C PHE A 323 -18.16 15.21 2.20
N ASP A 324 -19.27 15.85 1.82
CA ASP A 324 -20.62 15.37 2.16
C ASP A 324 -21.16 14.38 1.11
N SER A 325 -20.49 14.28 -0.03
CA SER A 325 -20.81 13.38 -1.13
C SER A 325 -19.60 13.02 -1.99
N SER A 326 -19.72 11.94 -2.77
CA SER A 326 -18.66 11.52 -3.70
C SER A 326 -18.53 12.50 -4.87
N GLU A 327 -19.64 13.12 -5.24
CA GLU A 327 -19.78 14.13 -6.27
C GLU A 327 -19.01 15.41 -5.90
N ASP A 328 -19.12 15.85 -4.64
CA ASP A 328 -18.36 17.00 -4.13
C ASP A 328 -16.85 16.73 -4.16
N CYS A 329 -16.43 15.53 -3.78
CA CYS A 329 -15.04 15.10 -3.83
C CYS A 329 -14.51 15.11 -5.27
N GLN A 330 -15.27 14.53 -6.21
CA GLN A 330 -14.92 14.51 -7.64
C GLN A 330 -14.85 15.92 -8.23
N ALA A 331 -15.79 16.79 -7.88
CA ALA A 331 -15.79 18.18 -8.31
C ALA A 331 -14.54 18.92 -7.81
N PHE A 332 -14.17 18.72 -6.54
CA PHE A 332 -12.97 19.28 -5.93
C PHE A 332 -11.69 18.80 -6.63
N VAL A 333 -11.53 17.49 -6.81
CA VAL A 333 -10.37 16.92 -7.51
C VAL A 333 -10.29 17.42 -8.95
N SER A 334 -11.43 17.51 -9.65
CA SER A 334 -11.50 17.98 -11.02
C SER A 334 -11.13 19.46 -11.17
N ALA A 335 -11.44 20.29 -10.17
CA ALA A 335 -11.01 21.70 -10.16
C ALA A 335 -9.48 21.82 -10.02
N LEU A 336 -8.87 20.96 -9.18
CA LEU A 336 -7.41 20.92 -9.00
C LEU A 336 -6.67 20.51 -10.29
N THR A 337 -7.21 19.55 -11.03
CA THR A 337 -6.58 19.08 -12.28
C THR A 337 -6.71 20.10 -13.43
N ARG A 338 -7.73 20.96 -13.41
CA ARG A 338 -7.88 22.07 -14.38
C ARG A 338 -7.01 23.29 -14.08
N GLY A 339 -6.27 23.30 -12.97
CA GLY A 339 -5.41 24.43 -12.60
C GLY A 339 -6.19 25.69 -12.20
N GLU A 340 -7.47 25.55 -11.83
CA GLU A 340 -8.26 26.66 -11.29
C GLU A 340 -7.65 27.10 -9.95
N GLU A 341 -7.22 28.36 -9.87
CA GLU A 341 -6.72 28.94 -8.62
C GLU A 341 -7.82 28.90 -7.55
N ARG A 342 -7.45 28.37 -6.38
CA ARG A 342 -8.35 28.27 -5.23
C ARG A 342 -8.69 29.67 -4.69
N PRO A 343 -9.83 29.84 -4.01
CA PRO A 343 -9.93 30.90 -3.01
C PRO A 343 -8.87 30.58 -1.95
N ALA A 344 -7.85 31.45 -1.87
CA ALA A 344 -6.78 31.29 -0.90
C ALA A 344 -7.38 31.21 0.51
N VAL A 345 -7.12 30.11 1.22
CA VAL A 345 -6.92 30.25 2.67
C VAL A 345 -5.70 31.17 2.77
N THR A 346 -5.95 32.43 3.08
CA THR A 346 -4.88 33.43 3.19
C THR A 346 -4.00 33.02 4.36
N GLU A 347 -2.69 33.30 4.27
CA GLU A 347 -1.77 33.16 5.41
C GLU A 347 -2.35 33.83 6.67
N GLU A 348 -3.12 34.90 6.50
CA GLU A 348 -3.87 35.56 7.59
C GLU A 348 -5.02 34.72 8.17
N ALA A 349 -5.78 33.97 7.35
CA ALA A 349 -6.83 33.09 7.84
C ALA A 349 -6.23 31.90 8.63
N GLU A 350 -5.07 31.42 8.19
CA GLU A 350 -4.32 30.36 8.88
C GLU A 350 -3.70 30.89 10.19
N ALA A 351 -3.09 32.07 10.18
CA ALA A 351 -2.56 32.72 11.39
C ALA A 351 -3.66 32.99 12.42
N ARG A 352 -4.86 33.41 11.99
CA ARG A 352 -6.02 33.58 12.89
C ARG A 352 -6.49 32.25 13.49
N ALA A 353 -6.48 31.16 12.73
CA ALA A 353 -6.85 29.84 13.23
C ALA A 353 -5.83 29.31 14.24
N GLU A 354 -4.53 29.53 14.00
CA GLU A 354 -3.47 29.21 14.96
C GLU A 354 -3.59 29.99 16.25
N GLN A 355 -3.82 31.30 16.14
CA GLN A 355 -4.00 32.14 17.32
C GLN A 355 -5.22 31.71 18.12
N ALA A 356 -6.35 31.41 17.47
CA ALA A 356 -7.54 30.90 18.13
C ALA A 356 -7.31 29.54 18.82
N ALA A 357 -6.54 28.65 18.19
CA ALA A 357 -6.20 27.36 18.80
C ALA A 357 -5.27 27.52 20.02
N ALA A 358 -4.30 28.43 19.95
CA ALA A 358 -3.41 28.74 21.07
C ALA A 358 -4.16 29.38 22.25
N GLU A 359 -5.08 30.31 21.98
CA GLU A 359 -5.95 30.92 22.99
C GLU A 359 -6.83 29.86 23.67
N LEU A 360 -7.38 28.91 22.91
CA LEU A 360 -8.21 27.83 23.46
C LEU A 360 -7.41 26.84 24.32
N LEU A 361 -6.16 26.55 23.95
CA LEU A 361 -5.25 25.73 24.77
C LEU A 361 -4.88 26.42 26.09
N ALA A 362 -4.70 27.74 26.05
CA ALA A 362 -4.45 28.57 27.23
C ALA A 362 -5.67 28.62 28.16
N GLU A 363 -6.88 28.74 27.62
CA GLU A 363 -8.13 28.69 28.40
C GLU A 363 -8.35 27.32 29.07
N LEU A 364 -7.95 26.23 28.41
CA LEU A 364 -8.01 24.87 28.96
C LEU A 364 -6.88 24.56 29.96
N GLY A 365 -5.94 25.48 30.17
CA GLY A 365 -4.84 25.34 31.14
C GLY A 365 -3.83 24.25 30.76
N LEU A 366 -3.71 23.91 29.47
CA LEU A 366 -2.86 22.83 28.96
C LEU A 366 -1.46 23.30 28.52
N ASP A 367 -1.07 24.54 28.82
CA ASP A 367 0.23 25.14 28.47
C ASP A 367 1.40 24.67 29.37
N GLY A 368 1.40 23.39 29.75
CA GLY A 368 2.48 22.75 30.51
C GLY A 368 3.45 21.99 29.60
N PRO A 369 4.77 22.03 29.84
CA PRO A 369 5.71 21.20 29.08
C PRO A 369 5.42 19.70 29.29
N PRO A 370 5.70 18.84 28.29
CA PRO A 370 5.35 17.43 28.35
C PRO A 370 6.06 16.75 29.54
N SER A 371 5.27 16.28 30.51
CA SER A 371 5.77 15.48 31.61
C SER A 371 6.13 14.08 31.10
N GLY A 372 7.43 13.78 31.12
CA GLY A 372 7.97 12.49 30.70
C GLY A 372 9.49 12.43 30.74
N VAL A 373 10.14 13.02 31.76
CA VAL A 373 11.53 12.71 32.09
C VAL A 373 11.53 11.95 33.43
N LEU A 374 11.99 10.71 33.35
CA LEU A 374 12.12 9.77 34.45
C LEU A 374 12.90 10.40 35.62
N ALA A 375 12.27 10.53 36.77
CA ALA A 375 12.95 10.77 38.04
C ALA A 375 13.73 9.50 38.42
N GLY A 376 15.06 9.56 38.31
CA GLY A 376 15.95 8.56 38.87
C GLY A 376 16.08 8.75 40.37
N ASP A 377 16.01 7.63 41.10
CA ASP A 377 16.26 7.47 42.53
C ASP A 377 17.46 8.27 43.05
N GLU A 378 17.23 9.23 43.95
CA GLU A 378 18.26 9.70 44.89
C GLU A 378 18.13 8.95 46.22
N GLN A 379 18.98 7.92 46.38
CA GLN A 379 19.26 7.32 47.69
C GLN A 379 20.10 8.28 48.55
N ALA A 380 19.61 8.51 49.77
CA ALA A 380 20.25 9.30 50.81
C ALA A 380 21.67 8.80 51.17
N GLY A 381 22.68 9.64 50.95
CA GLY A 381 24.07 9.43 51.40
C GLY A 381 24.53 10.50 52.40
N LYS A 382 24.71 10.09 53.67
CA LYS A 382 25.27 10.93 54.76
C LYS A 382 26.70 11.42 54.46
N PRO A 383 27.12 12.61 54.94
CA PRO A 383 28.45 13.15 54.65
C PRO A 383 29.53 12.54 55.58
N LYS A 384 30.59 11.96 55.00
CA LYS A 384 31.81 11.56 55.72
C LYS A 384 32.93 12.61 55.54
N LYS A 385 33.36 13.18 56.67
CA LYS A 385 34.55 14.03 56.86
C LYS A 385 35.81 13.45 56.19
N LYS A 386 36.54 14.26 55.42
CA LYS A 386 37.96 14.02 55.08
C LYS A 386 38.87 15.00 55.82
N LYS A 387 39.78 14.43 56.61
CA LYS A 387 40.81 15.11 57.41
C LYS A 387 42.02 15.42 56.51
N LYS A 388 42.56 16.63 56.65
CA LYS A 388 43.79 17.15 56.01
C LYS A 388 45.01 16.26 56.29
N GLY A 389 45.84 16.05 55.26
CA GLY A 389 47.22 15.58 55.39
C GLY A 389 48.11 16.35 54.42
N GLY A 390 48.78 17.40 54.91
CA GLY A 390 49.74 18.19 54.14
C GLY A 390 51.12 17.52 54.08
N LYS A 391 51.83 17.73 52.97
CA LYS A 391 53.24 17.34 52.81
C LYS A 391 54.10 18.61 52.66
N LYS A 392 54.93 18.89 53.67
CA LYS A 392 55.95 19.96 53.65
C LYS A 392 57.00 19.69 52.57
N LYS A 393 57.31 20.71 51.74
CA LYS A 393 58.58 20.83 51.03
C LYS A 393 59.60 21.53 51.95
N LYS A 394 60.79 20.93 52.08
CA LYS A 394 62.02 21.51 52.63
C LYS A 394 62.53 22.62 51.70
N LYS A 395 63.08 23.70 52.27
CA LYS A 395 64.48 24.11 52.01
C LYS A 395 64.96 25.08 53.10
N LYS A 396 66.17 24.79 53.61
CA LYS A 396 67.06 25.67 54.40
C LYS A 396 67.19 27.02 53.66
N LYS A 397 67.34 28.16 54.33
CA LYS A 397 68.32 28.46 55.36
C LYS A 397 67.84 29.64 56.21
#